data_AF-A0A4Y1QKM2-F1
#
_entry.id   AF-A0A4Y1QKM2-F1
#
_cell.length_a   1.000
_cell.length_b   1.000
_cell.length_c   1.000
_cell.angle_alpha   90.00
_cell.angle_beta   90.00
_cell.angle_gamma   90.00
#
_symmetry.space_group_name_H-M   'P 1'
#
loop_
_entity.id
_entity.type
_entity.pdbx_description
1 polymer ?
#
loop_
_entity_poly.entity_id
_entity_poly.type
_entity_poly.pdbx_seq_one_letter_code
_entity_poly.pdbx_strand_id
1 'polypeptide(L)'
;MWPYLIKKAKHGGLNMIETYVFWNIHEPVQGQYNFEGNYDLVRFIKLVQEHGMYATIRLGPFIQAEWNHGGLPYWLREVPGIIFRSDNKAFKYHMEKYVQLIVNKLKEAKLFAPQGGPIVLAQIENEYNMVQLAYRELGSSYMRWAAAMAVQQNIGVPWIMCKQKDAPDPVINTCNGRQCGDTFMGPNKPYKPTLWTENWTAQYRVFGDPPSQRPVDDIAFAVARFFSKKGSLTNYYMYHGGTNFGKRVLFSQQLATTTKLLSMNMVCLGTPNGVTSRIYTRL
;
A
#
# COMPACT_ATOMS: atom_id res chain seq x y z
N MET A 1 5.85 16.56 -10.98
CA MET A 1 4.45 16.27 -10.60
C MET A 1 4.29 15.97 -9.10
N TRP A 2 5.16 15.15 -8.48
CA TRP A 2 5.02 14.77 -7.07
C TRP A 2 4.83 15.93 -6.07
N PRO A 3 5.65 17.00 -6.07
CA PRO A 3 5.47 18.08 -5.08
C PRO A 3 4.08 18.72 -5.17
N TYR A 4 3.58 18.94 -6.39
CA TYR A 4 2.24 19.48 -6.62
C TYR A 4 1.13 18.56 -6.08
N LEU A 5 1.24 17.25 -6.32
CA LEU A 5 0.25 16.28 -5.83
C LEU A 5 0.27 16.16 -4.31
N ILE A 6 1.45 16.15 -3.70
CA ILE A 6 1.63 16.10 -2.24
C ILE A 6 1.08 17.38 -1.60
N LYS A 7 1.37 18.55 -2.18
CA LYS A 7 0.79 19.82 -1.71
C LYS A 7 -0.74 19.82 -1.80
N LYS A 8 -1.29 19.33 -2.91
CA LYS A 8 -2.75 19.17 -3.08
C LYS A 8 -3.32 18.16 -2.09
N ALA A 9 -2.58 17.09 -1.77
CA ALA A 9 -2.94 16.13 -0.75
C ALA A 9 -3.08 16.79 0.63
N LYS A 10 -2.04 17.51 1.05
CA LYS A 10 -2.03 18.26 2.30
C LYS A 10 -3.14 19.30 2.38
N HIS A 11 -3.35 20.08 1.32
CA HIS A 11 -4.45 21.05 1.26
C HIS A 11 -5.82 20.39 1.36
N GLY A 12 -5.97 19.15 0.89
CA GLY A 12 -7.20 18.35 0.99
C GLY A 12 -7.45 17.72 2.36
N GLY A 13 -6.69 18.09 3.40
CA GLY A 13 -6.88 17.61 4.78
C GLY A 13 -6.08 16.36 5.14
N LEU A 14 -5.30 15.82 4.21
CA LEU A 14 -4.53 14.61 4.44
C LEU A 14 -3.27 14.91 5.26
N ASN A 15 -2.89 13.98 6.12
CA ASN A 15 -1.67 14.06 6.92
C ASN A 15 -0.66 12.95 6.60
N MET A 16 -1.03 11.99 5.74
CA MET A 16 -0.21 10.86 5.39
C MET A 16 -0.39 10.45 3.92
N ILE A 17 0.71 10.05 3.28
CA ILE A 17 0.74 9.44 1.95
C ILE A 17 1.07 7.96 2.06
N GLU A 18 0.22 7.11 1.51
CA GLU A 18 0.48 5.69 1.34
C GLU A 18 0.94 5.41 -0.10
N THR A 19 1.89 4.48 -0.26
CA THR A 19 2.30 4.02 -1.59
C THR A 19 2.76 2.57 -1.56
N TYR A 20 2.61 1.87 -2.68
CA TYR A 20 3.23 0.57 -2.89
C TYR A 20 4.69 0.71 -3.32
N VAL A 21 5.49 -0.33 -3.10
CA VAL A 21 6.81 -0.48 -3.73
C VAL A 21 6.72 -1.56 -4.82
N PHE A 22 7.05 -1.18 -6.05
CA PHE A 22 6.82 -1.99 -7.24
C PHE A 22 8.10 -2.77 -7.59
N TRP A 23 8.20 -4.04 -7.18
CA TRP A 23 9.43 -4.81 -7.35
C TRP A 23 9.86 -4.92 -8.82
N ASN A 24 8.94 -5.23 -9.72
CA ASN A 24 9.23 -5.44 -11.14
C ASN A 24 9.85 -4.23 -11.88
N ILE A 25 9.60 -2.99 -11.44
CA ILE A 25 10.26 -1.80 -12.01
C ILE A 25 11.59 -1.51 -11.33
N HIS A 26 11.73 -1.87 -10.07
CA HIS A 26 12.97 -1.71 -9.32
C HIS A 26 13.99 -2.81 -9.63
N GLU A 27 13.57 -3.99 -10.10
CA GLU A 27 14.47 -5.08 -10.52
C GLU A 27 13.95 -5.72 -11.83
N PRO A 28 14.00 -4.99 -12.97
CA PRO A 28 13.48 -5.47 -14.24
C PRO A 28 14.27 -6.67 -14.79
N VAL A 29 15.56 -6.74 -14.45
CA VAL A 29 16.45 -7.87 -14.71
C VAL A 29 17.02 -8.31 -13.37
N GLN A 30 17.11 -9.62 -13.13
CA GLN A 30 17.58 -10.16 -11.87
C GLN A 30 18.95 -9.57 -11.48
N GLY A 31 19.03 -8.98 -10.29
CA GLY A 31 20.23 -8.33 -9.75
C GLY A 31 20.53 -6.92 -10.30
N GLN A 32 19.75 -6.41 -11.26
CA GLN A 32 19.95 -5.06 -11.81
C GLN A 32 18.84 -4.13 -11.30
N TYR A 33 19.21 -3.21 -10.42
CA TYR A 33 18.25 -2.36 -9.72
C TYR A 33 18.09 -0.98 -10.37
N ASN A 34 16.86 -0.46 -10.39
CA ASN A 34 16.54 0.88 -10.88
C ASN A 34 15.76 1.70 -9.83
N PHE A 35 16.38 2.79 -9.37
CA PHE A 35 15.79 3.78 -8.47
C PHE A 35 15.97 5.20 -9.01
N GLU A 36 16.01 5.35 -10.34
CA GLU A 36 16.22 6.64 -10.99
C GLU A 36 14.91 7.25 -11.50
N GLY A 37 14.92 8.57 -11.70
CA GLY A 37 13.81 9.31 -12.31
C GLY A 37 12.48 9.10 -11.58
N ASN A 38 11.48 8.57 -12.28
CA ASN A 38 10.15 8.29 -11.73
C ASN A 38 10.12 7.09 -10.77
N TYR A 39 11.21 6.32 -10.68
CA TYR A 39 11.35 5.16 -9.80
C TYR A 39 12.20 5.47 -8.56
N ASP A 40 12.55 6.74 -8.35
CA ASP A 40 13.29 7.17 -7.17
C ASP A 40 12.37 7.22 -5.94
N LEU A 41 12.24 6.06 -5.28
CA LEU A 41 11.45 5.88 -4.07
C LEU A 41 11.95 6.78 -2.93
N VAL A 42 13.27 6.90 -2.77
CA VAL A 42 13.86 7.68 -1.67
C VAL A 42 13.52 9.15 -1.85
N ARG A 43 13.67 9.69 -3.07
CA ARG A 43 13.27 11.06 -3.38
C ARG A 43 11.77 11.28 -3.17
N PHE A 44 10.93 10.35 -3.61
CA PHE A 44 9.48 10.48 -3.40
C PHE A 44 9.13 10.61 -1.91
N ILE A 45 9.70 9.77 -1.05
CA ILE A 45 9.43 9.81 0.39
C ILE A 45 10.06 11.03 1.07
N LYS A 46 11.23 11.49 0.63
CA LYS A 46 11.79 12.78 1.08
C LYS A 46 10.87 13.95 0.73
N LEU A 47 10.27 13.97 -0.46
CA LEU A 47 9.30 14.99 -0.83
C LEU A 47 8.05 14.96 0.07
N VAL A 48 7.59 13.77 0.49
CA VAL A 48 6.50 13.64 1.48
C VAL A 48 6.91 14.28 2.81
N GLN A 49 8.13 14.00 3.28
CA GLN A 49 8.69 14.60 4.50
C GLN A 49 8.84 16.13 4.41
N GLU A 50 9.36 16.65 3.29
CA GLU A 50 9.52 18.09 3.05
C GLU A 50 8.19 18.84 3.11
N HIS A 51 7.09 18.19 2.76
CA HIS A 51 5.75 18.74 2.90
C HIS A 51 5.15 18.51 4.29
N GLY A 52 5.90 17.96 5.25
CA GLY A 52 5.45 17.72 6.63
C GLY A 52 4.31 16.71 6.71
N MET A 53 4.33 15.68 5.85
CA MET A 53 3.36 14.59 5.86
C MET A 53 4.05 13.28 6.29
N TYR A 54 3.28 12.37 6.88
CA TYR A 54 3.73 11.01 7.17
C TYR A 54 3.65 10.11 5.94
N ALA A 55 4.26 8.93 6.01
CA ALA A 55 4.20 7.92 4.97
C ALA A 55 3.84 6.51 5.49
N THR A 56 3.05 5.78 4.71
CA THR A 56 2.92 4.33 4.81
C THR A 56 3.53 3.68 3.57
N ILE A 57 4.46 2.75 3.77
CA ILE A 57 5.09 2.02 2.66
C ILE A 57 4.53 0.61 2.59
N ARG A 58 3.77 0.30 1.54
CA ARG A 58 3.28 -1.05 1.27
C ARG A 58 4.27 -1.78 0.39
N LEU A 59 5.19 -2.49 1.04
CA LEU A 59 6.41 -2.98 0.41
C LEU A 59 6.16 -4.17 -0.53
N GLY A 60 5.11 -4.95 -0.27
CA GLY A 60 4.79 -6.16 -1.06
C GLY A 60 5.47 -7.40 -0.47
N PRO A 61 6.05 -8.32 -1.27
CA PRO A 61 6.46 -8.13 -2.66
C PRO A 61 5.32 -8.19 -3.69
N PHE A 62 4.27 -8.96 -3.39
CA PHE A 62 3.04 -8.92 -4.17
C PHE A 62 2.19 -7.76 -3.68
N ILE A 63 1.77 -6.90 -4.61
CA ILE A 63 1.01 -5.67 -4.31
C ILE A 63 -0.36 -5.65 -4.98
N GLN A 64 -0.64 -6.60 -5.88
CA GLN A 64 -1.78 -6.56 -6.81
C GLN A 64 -1.80 -5.24 -7.62
N ALA A 65 -2.39 -4.21 -7.03
CA ALA A 65 -2.37 -2.83 -7.46
C ALA A 65 -2.80 -2.58 -8.92
N GLU A 66 -3.56 -3.49 -9.54
CA GLU A 66 -3.90 -3.41 -10.96
C GLU A 66 -2.65 -3.15 -11.81
N TRP A 67 -1.57 -3.81 -11.38
CA TRP A 67 -0.23 -3.63 -11.88
C TRP A 67 0.27 -4.92 -12.49
N ASN A 68 1.13 -4.80 -13.50
CA ASN A 68 1.67 -5.96 -14.19
C ASN A 68 2.23 -7.00 -13.22
N HIS A 69 1.75 -8.24 -13.38
CA HIS A 69 2.15 -9.40 -12.58
C HIS A 69 2.05 -9.17 -11.06
N GLY A 70 1.15 -8.29 -10.61
CA GLY A 70 0.97 -7.94 -9.20
C GLY A 70 2.21 -7.34 -8.54
N GLY A 71 3.11 -6.75 -9.34
CA GLY A 71 4.38 -6.18 -8.89
C GLY A 71 5.57 -7.15 -8.94
N LEU A 72 5.35 -8.45 -9.15
CA LEU A 72 6.43 -9.44 -9.18
C LEU A 72 7.23 -9.35 -10.50
N PRO A 73 8.57 -9.32 -10.47
CA PRO A 73 9.39 -9.35 -11.68
C PRO A 73 9.10 -10.59 -12.54
N TYR A 74 9.14 -10.44 -13.86
CA TYR A 74 8.86 -11.55 -14.77
C TYR A 74 9.91 -12.66 -14.68
N TRP A 75 11.19 -12.30 -14.52
CA TRP A 75 12.31 -13.24 -14.40
C TRP A 75 12.16 -14.21 -13.22
N LEU A 76 11.33 -13.89 -12.21
CA LEU A 76 11.02 -14.84 -11.14
C LEU A 76 10.39 -16.13 -11.68
N ARG A 77 9.63 -16.08 -12.78
CA ARG A 77 9.01 -17.27 -13.39
C ARG A 77 10.03 -18.28 -13.89
N GLU A 78 11.22 -17.81 -14.25
CA GLU A 78 12.30 -18.65 -14.78
C GLU A 78 13.11 -19.31 -13.66
N VAL A 79 12.82 -18.98 -12.39
CA VAL A 79 13.49 -19.61 -11.24
C VAL A 79 12.98 -21.05 -11.07
N PRO A 80 13.85 -22.07 -11.12
CA PRO A 80 13.43 -23.47 -11.05
C PRO A 80 12.62 -23.79 -9.79
N GLY A 81 11.49 -24.46 -9.97
CA GLY A 81 10.64 -24.93 -8.86
C GLY A 81 9.95 -23.82 -8.06
N ILE A 82 9.88 -22.59 -8.60
CA ILE A 82 9.25 -21.47 -7.91
C ILE A 82 7.73 -21.66 -7.80
N ILE A 83 7.20 -21.39 -6.62
CA ILE A 83 5.75 -21.27 -6.39
C ILE A 83 5.54 -19.93 -5.68
N PHE A 84 4.87 -19.01 -6.35
CA PHE A 84 4.66 -17.67 -5.81
C PHE A 84 3.75 -17.71 -4.59
N ARG A 85 4.04 -16.82 -3.63
CA ARG A 85 3.21 -16.56 -2.45
C ARG A 85 2.83 -17.84 -1.71
N SER A 86 3.79 -18.74 -1.55
CA SER A 86 3.65 -20.02 -0.86
C SER A 86 4.92 -20.31 -0.07
N ASP A 87 4.89 -21.33 0.78
CA ASP A 87 6.04 -21.76 1.57
C ASP A 87 7.02 -22.53 0.68
N ASN A 88 7.64 -21.78 -0.23
CA ASN A 88 8.52 -22.25 -1.27
C ASN A 88 9.88 -21.58 -1.07
N LYS A 89 10.93 -22.40 -0.92
CA LYS A 89 12.28 -21.92 -0.59
C LYS A 89 12.80 -20.87 -1.58
N ALA A 90 12.59 -21.08 -2.89
CA ALA A 90 13.05 -20.17 -3.92
C ALA A 90 12.32 -18.82 -3.84
N PHE A 91 10.99 -18.84 -3.71
CA PHE A 91 10.20 -17.61 -3.57
C PHE A 91 10.58 -16.82 -2.30
N LYS A 92 10.69 -17.51 -1.16
CA LYS A 92 11.07 -16.90 0.13
C LYS A 92 12.45 -16.22 0.06
N TYR A 93 13.43 -16.89 -0.54
CA TYR A 93 14.77 -16.34 -0.74
C TYR A 93 14.74 -15.02 -1.54
N HIS A 94 14.05 -15.00 -2.68
CA HIS A 94 13.98 -13.78 -3.50
C HIS A 94 13.14 -12.67 -2.84
N MET A 95 12.02 -13.02 -2.19
CA MET A 95 11.20 -12.08 -1.44
C MET A 95 11.99 -11.41 -0.32
N GLU A 96 12.70 -12.19 0.50
CA GLU A 96 13.51 -11.66 1.60
C GLU A 96 14.62 -10.75 1.10
N LYS A 97 15.34 -11.16 0.04
CA LYS A 97 16.39 -10.34 -0.57
C LYS A 97 15.85 -8.99 -1.05
N TYR A 98 14.70 -8.97 -1.70
CA TYR A 98 14.06 -7.73 -2.15
C TYR A 98 13.57 -6.86 -0.99
N VAL A 99 12.89 -7.45 0.00
CA VAL A 99 12.42 -6.73 1.18
C VAL A 99 13.60 -6.10 1.93
N GLN A 100 14.66 -6.86 2.15
CA GLN A 100 15.88 -6.37 2.80
C GLN A 100 16.56 -5.25 2.00
N LEU A 101 16.63 -5.35 0.68
CA LEU A 101 17.15 -4.28 -0.17
C LEU A 101 16.39 -2.97 0.02
N ILE A 102 15.06 -3.01 -0.06
CA ILE A 102 14.22 -1.81 0.09
C ILE A 102 14.34 -1.26 1.52
N VAL A 103 14.25 -2.11 2.55
CA VAL A 103 14.40 -1.68 3.94
C VAL A 103 15.75 -1.02 4.18
N ASN A 104 16.85 -1.63 3.74
CA ASN A 104 18.19 -1.07 3.91
C ASN A 104 18.30 0.30 3.23
N LYS A 105 17.80 0.43 2.00
CA LYS A 105 17.80 1.70 1.27
C LYS A 105 17.02 2.80 2.02
N LEU A 106 15.87 2.46 2.61
CA LEU A 106 15.07 3.39 3.41
C LEU A 106 15.73 3.73 4.76
N LYS A 107 16.39 2.76 5.40
CA LYS A 107 17.16 2.95 6.64
C LYS A 107 18.38 3.83 6.45
N GLU A 108 19.16 3.59 5.40
CA GLU A 108 20.34 4.39 5.03
C GLU A 108 19.94 5.85 4.76
N ALA A 109 18.78 6.05 4.14
CA ALA A 109 18.20 7.37 3.91
C ALA A 109 17.50 7.98 5.14
N LYS A 110 17.50 7.29 6.30
CA LYS A 110 16.87 7.70 7.56
C LYS A 110 15.38 8.01 7.44
N LEU A 111 14.64 7.22 6.66
CA LEU A 111 13.25 7.51 6.33
C LEU A 111 12.21 6.90 7.28
N PHE A 112 12.59 6.01 8.19
CA PHE A 112 11.69 5.52 9.25
C PHE A 112 11.56 6.52 10.39
N ALA A 113 10.38 6.64 10.98
CA ALA A 113 10.07 7.62 12.03
C ALA A 113 11.05 7.64 13.23
N PRO A 114 11.53 6.49 13.76
CA PRO A 114 12.55 6.48 14.81
C PRO A 114 13.91 7.08 14.39
N GLN A 115 14.16 7.20 13.08
CA GLN A 115 15.36 7.83 12.52
C GLN A 115 15.12 9.31 12.15
N GLY A 116 13.93 9.85 12.44
CA GLY A 116 13.50 11.20 12.07
C GLY A 116 12.80 11.30 10.72
N GLY A 117 12.55 10.18 10.04
CA GLY A 117 11.89 10.15 8.74
C GLY A 117 10.35 10.14 8.79
N PRO A 118 9.65 10.20 7.64
CA PRO A 118 8.19 10.28 7.62
C PRO A 118 7.49 8.92 7.72
N ILE A 119 8.18 7.79 7.53
CA ILE A 119 7.54 6.47 7.44
C ILE A 119 7.11 6.00 8.83
N VAL A 120 5.80 5.84 9.04
CA VAL A 120 5.19 5.45 10.33
C VAL A 120 4.55 4.07 10.30
N LEU A 121 4.31 3.49 9.12
CA LEU A 121 3.79 2.14 8.94
C LEU A 121 4.43 1.49 7.72
N ALA A 122 4.60 0.17 7.76
CA ALA A 122 5.01 -0.62 6.61
C ALA A 122 4.11 -1.85 6.42
N GLN A 123 3.83 -2.26 5.19
CA GLN A 123 3.07 -3.47 4.89
C GLN A 123 3.94 -4.55 4.26
N ILE A 124 3.77 -5.78 4.74
CA ILE A 124 4.28 -7.00 4.11
C ILE A 124 3.10 -7.77 3.50
N GLU A 125 3.31 -8.37 2.33
CA GLU A 125 2.26 -9.03 1.53
C GLU A 125 1.08 -8.10 1.19
N ASN A 126 0.08 -8.64 0.49
CA ASN A 126 -1.14 -7.93 0.14
C ASN A 126 -2.34 -8.87 -0.03
N GLU A 127 -3.36 -8.71 0.82
CA GLU A 127 -4.61 -9.47 0.78
C GLU A 127 -4.42 -11.00 0.74
N TYR A 128 -3.46 -11.52 1.49
CA TYR A 128 -3.03 -12.91 1.35
C TYR A 128 -4.06 -13.95 1.79
N ASN A 129 -4.97 -13.65 2.75
CA ASN A 129 -6.08 -14.57 3.07
C ASN A 129 -6.93 -14.94 1.84
N MET A 130 -6.96 -14.13 0.77
CA MET A 130 -7.70 -14.45 -0.46
C MET A 130 -7.18 -15.72 -1.17
N VAL A 131 -5.90 -16.05 -0.98
CA VAL A 131 -5.25 -17.20 -1.62
C VAL A 131 -4.68 -18.22 -0.62
N GLN A 132 -4.51 -17.84 0.64
CA GLN A 132 -3.91 -18.68 1.67
C GLN A 132 -4.54 -20.08 1.75
N LEU A 133 -5.87 -20.18 1.73
CA LEU A 133 -6.57 -21.46 1.82
C LEU A 133 -6.22 -22.42 0.67
N ALA A 134 -5.98 -21.89 -0.53
CA ALA A 134 -5.63 -22.70 -1.70
C ALA A 134 -4.28 -23.42 -1.52
N TYR A 135 -3.39 -22.86 -0.70
CA TYR A 135 -2.09 -23.46 -0.38
C TYR A 135 -2.12 -24.36 0.86
N ARG A 136 -3.27 -24.54 1.53
CA ARG A 136 -3.42 -25.34 2.75
C ARG A 136 -2.36 -24.94 3.79
N GLU A 137 -1.65 -25.92 4.36
CA GLU A 137 -0.59 -25.69 5.35
C GLU A 137 0.56 -24.82 4.83
N LEU A 138 0.88 -24.89 3.54
CA LEU A 138 1.93 -24.06 2.94
C LEU A 138 1.53 -22.58 2.95
N GLY A 139 0.24 -22.26 2.87
CA GLY A 139 -0.24 -20.89 2.96
C GLY A 139 -0.05 -20.33 4.36
N SER A 140 -0.47 -21.09 5.37
CA SER A 140 -0.34 -20.69 6.78
C SER A 140 1.11 -20.61 7.23
N SER A 141 1.98 -21.52 6.76
CA SER A 141 3.42 -21.49 7.05
C SER A 141 4.11 -20.29 6.39
N TYR A 142 3.80 -20.02 5.12
CA TYR A 142 4.32 -18.85 4.41
C TYR A 142 3.91 -17.54 5.08
N MET A 143 2.64 -17.40 5.45
CA MET A 143 2.13 -16.19 6.10
C MET A 143 2.87 -15.92 7.42
N ARG A 144 3.03 -16.95 8.26
CA ARG A 144 3.79 -16.85 9.52
C ARG A 144 5.24 -16.45 9.26
N TRP A 145 5.89 -17.07 8.26
CA TRP A 145 7.25 -16.71 7.87
C TRP A 145 7.34 -15.28 7.35
N ALA A 146 6.44 -14.83 6.49
CA ALA A 146 6.47 -13.50 5.89
C ALA A 146 6.34 -12.41 6.96
N ALA A 147 5.42 -12.60 7.91
CA ALA A 147 5.27 -11.72 9.05
C ALA A 147 6.54 -11.70 9.94
N ALA A 148 7.10 -12.87 10.26
CA ALA A 148 8.32 -12.95 11.06
C ALA A 148 9.52 -12.29 10.37
N MET A 149 9.72 -12.56 9.07
CA MET A 149 10.80 -11.97 8.27
C MET A 149 10.68 -10.45 8.21
N ALA A 150 9.47 -9.91 8.03
CA ALA A 150 9.24 -8.47 8.04
C ALA A 150 9.59 -7.84 9.40
N VAL A 151 9.13 -8.44 10.50
CA VAL A 151 9.43 -7.97 11.86
C VAL A 151 10.93 -8.01 12.16
N GLN A 152 11.64 -9.05 11.71
CA GLN A 152 13.09 -9.19 11.84
C GLN A 152 13.88 -8.10 11.10
N GLN A 153 13.28 -7.42 10.12
CA GLN A 153 13.90 -6.26 9.48
C GLN A 153 14.10 -5.09 10.46
N ASN A 154 13.48 -5.11 11.65
CA ASN A 154 13.69 -4.14 12.73
C ASN A 154 13.69 -2.69 12.26
N ILE A 155 12.58 -2.28 11.62
CA ILE A 155 12.40 -0.92 11.06
C ILE A 155 11.95 0.10 12.12
N GLY A 156 11.64 -0.36 13.34
CA GLY A 156 11.23 0.47 14.47
C GLY A 156 9.83 1.10 14.35
N VAL A 157 9.06 0.75 13.31
CA VAL A 157 7.66 1.12 13.15
C VAL A 157 6.78 -0.13 12.96
N PRO A 158 5.47 -0.07 13.23
CA PRO A 158 4.60 -1.23 13.10
C PRO A 158 4.51 -1.75 11.66
N TRP A 159 4.45 -3.09 11.56
CA TRP A 159 4.09 -3.78 10.34
C TRP A 159 2.58 -4.02 10.29
N ILE A 160 1.99 -3.89 9.10
CA ILE A 160 0.60 -4.19 8.80
C ILE A 160 0.48 -5.32 7.76
N MET A 161 -0.67 -6.00 7.75
CA MET A 161 -1.09 -6.93 6.69
C MET A 161 -2.59 -6.72 6.41
N CYS A 162 -2.92 -6.28 5.20
CA CYS A 162 -4.30 -6.01 4.81
C CYS A 162 -5.05 -7.30 4.45
N LYS A 163 -6.33 -7.38 4.84
CA LYS A 163 -7.16 -8.61 4.73
C LYS A 163 -6.42 -9.86 5.21
N GLN A 164 -5.83 -9.79 6.41
CA GLN A 164 -5.13 -10.90 7.04
C GLN A 164 -5.63 -11.12 8.47
N LYS A 165 -6.78 -11.81 8.62
CA LYS A 165 -7.46 -12.03 9.90
C LYS A 165 -6.56 -12.68 10.95
N ASP A 166 -5.68 -13.57 10.52
CA ASP A 166 -4.75 -14.36 11.34
C ASP A 166 -3.31 -13.80 11.34
N ALA A 167 -3.12 -12.50 11.06
CA ALA A 167 -1.80 -11.87 11.13
C ALA A 167 -1.17 -12.02 12.53
N PRO A 168 0.02 -12.64 12.66
CA PRO A 168 0.62 -12.93 13.95
C PRO A 168 1.15 -11.66 14.61
N ASP A 169 1.24 -11.67 15.94
CA ASP A 169 1.81 -10.55 16.68
C ASP A 169 3.30 -10.36 16.33
N PRO A 170 3.80 -9.11 16.25
CA PRO A 170 3.12 -7.83 16.52
C PRO A 170 2.41 -7.20 15.31
N VAL A 171 2.24 -7.92 14.19
CA VAL A 171 1.71 -7.36 12.94
C VAL A 171 0.22 -7.02 13.07
N ILE A 172 -0.17 -5.84 12.58
CA ILE A 172 -1.56 -5.34 12.66
C ILE A 172 -2.34 -5.77 11.41
N ASN A 173 -3.46 -6.47 11.60
CA ASN A 173 -4.36 -6.77 10.49
C ASN A 173 -5.23 -5.55 10.15
N THR A 174 -5.39 -5.26 8.87
CA THR A 174 -6.13 -4.08 8.40
C THR A 174 -7.25 -4.44 7.44
N CYS A 175 -8.17 -3.51 7.21
CA CYS A 175 -9.30 -3.68 6.30
C CYS A 175 -9.07 -2.99 4.94
N ASN A 176 -9.58 -3.61 3.89
CA ASN A 176 -9.75 -3.03 2.56
C ASN A 176 -11.19 -3.23 2.10
N GLY A 177 -11.76 -2.25 1.41
CA GLY A 177 -13.13 -2.30 0.92
C GLY A 177 -13.77 -0.93 0.80
N ARG A 178 -15.07 -0.90 0.48
CA ARG A 178 -15.84 0.37 0.43
C ARG A 178 -16.42 0.78 1.78
N GLN A 179 -16.67 -0.17 2.68
CA GLN A 179 -17.48 0.03 3.89
C GLN A 179 -16.87 -0.66 5.11
N CYS A 180 -15.57 -0.47 5.39
CA CYS A 180 -14.89 -1.14 6.50
C CYS A 180 -15.48 -0.81 7.88
N GLY A 181 -16.23 0.30 8.04
CA GLY A 181 -17.00 0.55 9.26
C GLY A 181 -18.04 -0.53 9.56
N ASP A 182 -18.57 -1.20 8.53
CA ASP A 182 -19.57 -2.26 8.71
C ASP A 182 -19.03 -3.66 8.38
N THR A 183 -18.04 -3.77 7.49
CA THR A 183 -17.51 -5.07 7.04
C THR A 183 -16.28 -5.54 7.81
N PHE A 184 -15.57 -4.64 8.51
CA PHE A 184 -14.41 -5.05 9.29
C PHE A 184 -14.84 -5.57 10.66
N MET A 185 -14.51 -6.83 10.95
CA MET A 185 -14.76 -7.43 12.27
C MET A 185 -13.90 -6.81 13.38
N GLY A 186 -12.90 -6.00 13.01
CA GLY A 186 -11.96 -5.37 13.92
C GLY A 186 -10.57 -6.00 13.90
N PRO A 187 -9.64 -5.43 14.68
CA PRO A 187 -8.32 -6.00 14.86
C PRO A 187 -8.40 -7.41 15.49
N ASN A 188 -7.46 -8.28 15.15
CA ASN A 188 -7.44 -9.66 15.62
C ASN A 188 -6.92 -9.82 17.06
N LYS A 189 -6.54 -8.71 17.70
CA LYS A 189 -6.21 -8.60 19.12
C LYS A 189 -6.76 -7.28 19.68
N PRO A 190 -7.20 -7.24 20.95
CA PRO A 190 -7.86 -6.07 21.54
C PRO A 190 -6.96 -4.84 21.69
N TYR A 191 -5.63 -5.03 21.74
CA TYR A 191 -4.66 -3.94 21.90
C TYR A 191 -4.18 -3.34 20.56
N LYS A 192 -4.62 -3.89 19.42
CA LYS A 192 -4.24 -3.39 18.09
C LYS A 192 -5.24 -2.31 17.63
N PRO A 193 -4.79 -1.30 16.88
CA PRO A 193 -5.69 -0.26 16.36
C PRO A 193 -6.54 -0.76 15.18
N THR A 194 -7.67 -0.10 14.94
CA THR A 194 -8.53 -0.36 13.78
C THR A 194 -8.07 0.49 12.61
N LEU A 195 -7.48 -0.14 11.58
CA LEU A 195 -6.90 0.51 10.41
C LEU A 195 -7.61 0.09 9.11
N TRP A 196 -7.92 1.06 8.25
CA TRP A 196 -8.52 0.87 6.94
C TRP A 196 -7.55 1.34 5.85
N THR A 197 -6.81 0.40 5.28
CA THR A 197 -5.72 0.65 4.33
C THR A 197 -6.19 0.89 2.91
N GLU A 198 -7.38 0.45 2.52
CA GLU A 198 -7.94 0.78 1.20
C GLU A 198 -9.43 1.08 1.24
N ASN A 199 -9.78 2.37 1.29
CA ASN A 199 -11.10 2.88 1.02
C ASN A 199 -11.25 3.11 -0.49
N TRP A 200 -11.86 2.15 -1.18
CA TRP A 200 -11.93 2.17 -2.64
C TRP A 200 -12.77 3.35 -3.15
N THR A 201 -12.13 4.36 -3.74
CA THR A 201 -12.78 5.60 -4.22
C THR A 201 -13.37 5.47 -5.63
N ALA A 202 -12.96 4.46 -6.38
CA ALA A 202 -13.52 4.08 -7.67
C ALA A 202 -13.16 2.62 -7.97
N GLN A 203 -13.85 2.01 -8.93
CA GLN A 203 -13.38 0.77 -9.54
C GLN A 203 -12.31 1.11 -10.59
N TYR A 204 -11.24 0.31 -10.64
CA TYR A 204 -10.34 0.35 -11.79
C TYR A 204 -11.09 -0.07 -13.07
N ARG A 205 -10.62 0.40 -14.21
CA ARG A 205 -11.23 0.08 -15.52
C ARG A 205 -10.34 -0.87 -16.30
N VAL A 206 -10.95 -1.84 -16.96
CA VAL A 206 -10.34 -2.57 -18.07
C VAL A 206 -10.81 -1.98 -19.40
N PHE A 207 -10.09 -2.23 -20.50
CA PHE A 207 -10.53 -1.74 -21.81
C PHE A 207 -11.95 -2.24 -22.13
N GLY A 208 -12.81 -1.32 -22.56
CA GLY A 208 -14.23 -1.57 -22.80
C GLY A 208 -15.16 -1.16 -21.66
N ASP A 209 -14.65 -0.97 -20.44
CA ASP A 209 -15.50 -0.59 -19.31
C ASP A 209 -16.06 0.82 -19.43
N PRO A 210 -17.31 1.07 -18.99
CA PRO A 210 -17.81 2.43 -18.78
C PRO A 210 -17.03 3.14 -17.66
N PRO A 211 -17.10 4.48 -17.56
CA PRO A 211 -16.54 5.20 -16.42
C PRO A 211 -17.13 4.70 -15.10
N SER A 212 -16.28 4.21 -14.20
CA SER A 212 -16.69 3.89 -12.83
C SER A 212 -16.54 5.12 -11.94
N GLN A 213 -17.58 5.44 -11.19
CA GLN A 213 -17.55 6.49 -10.17
C GLN A 213 -18.18 5.97 -8.88
N ARG A 214 -17.64 6.42 -7.75
CA ARG A 214 -18.26 6.25 -6.44
C ARG A 214 -18.74 7.63 -5.96
N PRO A 215 -20.01 7.76 -5.52
CA PRO A 215 -20.52 9.04 -5.05
C PRO A 215 -19.72 9.59 -3.86
N VAL A 216 -19.50 10.90 -3.83
CA VAL A 216 -18.77 11.59 -2.75
C VAL A 216 -19.46 11.37 -1.40
N ASP A 217 -20.79 11.51 -1.38
CA ASP A 217 -21.57 11.39 -0.16
C ASP A 217 -21.48 9.96 0.43
N ASP A 218 -21.35 8.94 -0.43
CA ASP A 218 -21.10 7.55 0.00
C ASP A 218 -19.70 7.37 0.59
N ILE A 219 -18.66 7.98 -0.02
CA ILE A 219 -17.29 7.95 0.52
C ILE A 219 -17.24 8.65 1.88
N ALA A 220 -17.84 9.83 2.00
CA ALA A 220 -17.90 10.61 3.23
C ALA A 220 -18.63 9.84 4.34
N PHE A 221 -19.80 9.28 4.02
CA PHE A 221 -20.56 8.44 4.95
C PHE A 221 -19.74 7.23 5.42
N ALA A 222 -19.08 6.52 4.50
CA ALA A 222 -18.29 5.35 4.83
C ALA A 222 -17.12 5.67 5.78
N VAL A 223 -16.45 6.81 5.56
CA VAL A 223 -15.38 7.31 6.43
C VAL A 223 -15.93 7.69 7.81
N ALA A 224 -17.00 8.48 7.86
CA ALA A 224 -17.64 8.87 9.12
C ALA A 224 -18.10 7.64 9.92
N ARG A 225 -18.69 6.65 9.24
CA ARG A 225 -19.13 5.38 9.83
C ARG A 225 -17.97 4.56 10.40
N PHE A 226 -16.82 4.57 9.73
CA PHE A 226 -15.62 3.91 10.23
C PHE A 226 -15.08 4.60 11.50
N PHE A 227 -14.96 5.93 11.49
CA PHE A 227 -14.51 6.67 12.68
C PHE A 227 -15.50 6.59 13.85
N SER A 228 -16.82 6.56 13.59
CA SER A 228 -17.82 6.36 14.66
C SER A 228 -17.71 4.99 15.36
N LYS A 229 -16.97 4.05 14.76
CA LYS A 229 -16.75 2.69 15.27
C LYS A 229 -15.30 2.44 15.67
N LYS A 230 -14.65 3.43 16.29
CA LYS A 230 -13.26 3.35 16.76
C LYS A 230 -12.22 3.17 15.64
N GLY A 231 -12.56 3.56 14.41
CA GLY A 231 -11.59 3.70 13.33
C GLY A 231 -10.52 4.72 13.71
N SER A 232 -9.26 4.42 13.43
CA SER A 232 -8.12 5.31 13.78
C SER A 232 -7.32 5.77 12.57
N LEU A 233 -7.45 5.05 11.45
CA LEU A 233 -6.76 5.31 10.20
C LEU A 233 -7.64 4.90 9.03
N THR A 234 -7.86 5.80 8.06
CA THR A 234 -8.48 5.45 6.78
C THR A 234 -7.66 6.00 5.64
N ASN A 235 -7.47 5.21 4.58
CA ASN A 235 -6.67 5.56 3.43
C ASN A 235 -7.46 5.39 2.13
N TYR A 236 -7.65 6.47 1.37
CA TYR A 236 -8.30 6.51 0.07
C TYR A 236 -7.46 5.80 -1.00
N TYR A 237 -8.07 4.75 -1.56
CA TYR A 237 -7.55 3.98 -2.69
C TYR A 237 -8.43 4.21 -3.91
N MET A 238 -8.17 5.17 -4.80
CA MET A 238 -7.03 6.08 -4.90
C MET A 238 -7.38 7.51 -4.50
N TYR A 239 -6.43 8.25 -3.94
CA TYR A 239 -6.53 9.72 -3.87
C TYR A 239 -6.08 10.37 -5.16
N HIS A 240 -4.92 9.93 -5.67
CA HIS A 240 -4.53 10.17 -7.04
C HIS A 240 -4.03 8.88 -7.66
N GLY A 241 -4.63 8.53 -8.79
CA GLY A 241 -4.15 7.44 -9.64
C GLY A 241 -2.86 7.81 -10.36
N GLY A 242 -2.86 8.81 -11.27
CA GLY A 242 -1.78 9.06 -12.24
C GLY A 242 -2.00 8.58 -13.70
N THR A 243 -0.99 8.04 -14.40
CA THR A 243 -1.11 7.30 -15.70
C THR A 243 -0.25 6.03 -15.72
N ASN A 244 -0.73 4.86 -16.21
CA ASN A 244 0.10 3.67 -16.40
C ASN A 244 1.02 3.86 -17.61
N PHE A 245 2.26 4.30 -17.37
CA PHE A 245 3.19 4.63 -18.46
C PHE A 245 3.95 3.40 -18.99
N GLY A 246 4.13 3.35 -20.31
CA GLY A 246 4.97 2.35 -20.97
C GLY A 246 4.35 0.94 -21.04
N LYS A 247 5.13 -0.02 -21.56
CA LYS A 247 4.65 -1.39 -21.84
C LYS A 247 4.92 -2.40 -20.72
N ARG A 248 5.83 -2.09 -19.78
CA ARG A 248 6.21 -3.01 -18.68
C ARG A 248 5.19 -3.06 -17.53
N VAL A 249 4.15 -2.26 -17.65
CA VAL A 249 3.12 -2.00 -16.64
C VAL A 249 1.78 -2.69 -16.97
N LEU A 250 1.69 -3.33 -18.15
CA LEU A 250 0.44 -3.89 -18.68
C LEU A 250 0.54 -5.42 -18.87
N PHE A 251 -0.42 -6.15 -18.30
CA PHE A 251 -0.84 -7.45 -18.84
C PHE A 251 -2.31 -7.80 -18.52
N SER A 252 -2.92 -7.10 -17.57
CA SER A 252 -4.30 -6.65 -17.78
C SER A 252 -4.20 -5.29 -18.46
N GLN A 253 -4.90 -5.13 -19.56
CA GLN A 253 -4.82 -3.97 -20.42
C GLN A 253 -5.55 -2.82 -19.65
N GLN A 254 -4.81 -2.18 -18.74
CA GLN A 254 -5.30 -1.31 -17.66
C GLN A 254 -4.61 0.05 -17.74
N LEU A 255 -5.38 1.11 -18.01
CA LEU A 255 -4.96 2.48 -17.70
C LEU A 255 -5.10 2.71 -16.18
N ALA A 256 -4.32 2.01 -15.38
CA ALA A 256 -4.24 2.22 -13.93
C ALA A 256 -3.08 3.14 -13.61
N THR A 257 -3.13 4.35 -14.14
CA THR A 257 -2.72 5.52 -13.40
C THR A 257 -1.54 5.37 -12.37
N THR A 258 -0.29 5.75 -12.68
CA THR A 258 0.85 5.84 -11.73
C THR A 258 1.43 7.25 -11.55
N THR A 259 1.01 7.90 -10.49
CA THR A 259 1.72 7.88 -9.21
C THR A 259 0.61 7.53 -8.24
N LYS A 260 0.53 6.29 -7.78
CA LYS A 260 -0.53 5.89 -6.87
C LYS A 260 -0.27 6.57 -5.52
N LEU A 261 -0.75 7.82 -5.38
CA LEU A 261 -0.96 8.43 -4.08
C LEU A 261 -2.24 7.80 -3.55
N LEU A 262 -2.01 6.87 -2.65
CA LEU A 262 -3.00 6.47 -1.69
C LEU A 262 -2.88 7.46 -0.55
N SER A 263 -3.99 7.96 -0.02
CA SER A 263 -3.87 9.01 0.99
C SER A 263 -4.83 8.85 2.14
N MET A 264 -4.43 9.29 3.31
CA MET A 264 -5.21 9.13 4.53
C MET A 264 -5.65 10.44 5.15
N ASN A 265 -6.90 10.47 5.62
CA ASN A 265 -7.42 11.49 6.52
C ASN A 265 -7.29 10.97 7.96
N MET A 266 -6.60 11.73 8.81
CA MET A 266 -6.75 11.67 10.26
C MET A 266 -7.50 12.95 10.64
N VAL A 267 -8.67 12.82 11.24
CA VAL A 267 -9.57 13.96 11.50
C VAL A 267 -8.87 15.00 12.38
N CYS A 268 -8.71 16.21 11.85
CA CYS A 268 -8.65 17.44 12.65
C CYS A 268 -9.66 18.43 12.04
N LEU A 269 -10.62 18.85 12.88
CA LEU A 269 -11.69 19.80 12.56
C LEU A 269 -11.09 21.18 12.22
N GLY A 270 -11.44 21.79 11.08
CA GLY A 270 -11.12 23.20 10.78
C GLY A 270 -11.21 23.64 9.31
N THR A 271 -12.15 24.55 9.03
CA THR A 271 -12.63 25.19 7.78
C THR A 271 -11.63 26.15 7.06
N PRO A 272 -12.01 26.94 6.00
CA PRO A 272 -12.45 26.58 4.65
C PRO A 272 -11.71 27.37 3.51
N ASN A 273 -11.95 26.98 2.25
CA ASN A 273 -12.00 27.80 1.00
C ASN A 273 -11.08 27.37 -0.16
N GLY A 274 -11.69 27.18 -1.34
CA GLY A 274 -11.03 27.38 -2.64
C GLY A 274 -11.13 26.21 -3.64
N VAL A 275 -12.21 26.20 -4.42
CA VAL A 275 -12.52 25.43 -5.65
C VAL A 275 -11.54 24.30 -6.03
N THR A 276 -11.97 23.07 -5.74
CA THR A 276 -11.41 21.82 -6.28
C THR A 276 -12.58 20.88 -6.62
N SER A 277 -12.36 19.76 -7.33
CA SER A 277 -13.46 18.86 -7.75
C SER A 277 -14.42 18.52 -6.59
N ARG A 278 -15.71 18.29 -6.86
CA ARG A 278 -16.80 18.18 -5.85
C ARG A 278 -16.53 17.23 -4.66
N ILE A 279 -15.55 16.35 -4.73
CA ILE A 279 -15.07 15.51 -3.61
C ILE A 279 -14.39 16.35 -2.52
N TYR A 280 -13.60 17.35 -2.91
CA TYR A 280 -12.74 18.13 -2.02
C TYR A 280 -13.47 19.19 -1.19
N THR A 281 -14.61 19.67 -1.66
CA THR A 281 -15.34 20.78 -1.01
C THR A 281 -16.38 20.30 0.01
N ARG A 282 -16.61 18.98 0.11
CA ARG A 282 -17.67 18.38 0.96
C ARG A 282 -17.14 17.50 2.10
N LEU A 283 -15.85 17.16 2.10
CA LEU A 283 -15.15 16.54 3.23
C LEU A 283 -14.56 17.65 4.10
#